data_AF-A0A947NKA0-F1
#
_entry.id   AF-A0A947NKA0-F1
#
_cell.length_a   1.000
_cell.length_b   1.000
_cell.length_c   1.000
_cell.angle_alpha   90.00
_cell.angle_beta   90.00
_cell.angle_gamma   90.00
#
_symmetry.space_group_name_H-M   'P 1'
#
loop_
_entity.id
_entity.type
_entity.pdbx_description
1 polymer ?
#
loop_
_entity_poly.entity_id
_entity_poly.type
_entity_poly.pdbx_seq_one_letter_code
_entity_poly.pdbx_strand_id
1 'polypeptide(L)'
;IKYMNNKELQMFSSSPDIPQHNERIFTETEGHEKEITEEQKEQWRQILRELPVAVNNFYGDPVIQWKNTIKKLESLEKSRHAGPVGIIMKGELNEGKVAELKEKKGKGLNLVTLISISELPELEGTGSAHRYENIRMLTEAGVPAIAYIRPMMPPFNTSEEVIGKIFSQLKEAGCTSAVTSGFRGDEALVERLAPDERVQWAMRVKVMPGEIFERIKKHAEANGIQLFTRTACAVSATTGSERTYNPYYNSPNLVKCAELNCPIQDTCAPLSESKEGSLELIKRLGFDVEFVPSNNGKACGVSGEDRLKCPSCCTTCYFSSNIPHLLVKGNVNLGDLAFIRFVTGMMAMQPGRNDDGSKEIGKIRFPNHPGIDDAQALNSWWPISRNIEKCFGCKYCIVSEYYNETGQNTDVGFPPSELVDRMFAKNQE
;
A
#
# COMPACT_ATOMS: atom_id res chain seq x y z
N ILE A 1 -3.98 -25.57 -0.20
CA ILE A 1 -2.55 -25.88 0.08
C ILE A 1 -2.48 -26.92 1.20
N LYS A 2 -1.80 -28.07 0.99
CA LYS A 2 -1.54 -29.06 2.05
C LYS A 2 -0.87 -28.35 3.22
N TYR A 3 -1.50 -28.40 4.39
CA TYR A 3 -0.97 -27.91 5.65
C TYR A 3 0.48 -28.40 5.83
N MET A 4 1.42 -27.47 6.04
CA MET A 4 2.81 -27.81 6.32
C MET A 4 2.86 -28.72 7.55
N ASN A 5 3.64 -29.80 7.46
CA ASN A 5 3.84 -30.74 8.55
C ASN A 5 4.76 -30.09 9.60
N ASN A 6 4.57 -30.41 10.88
CA ASN A 6 5.27 -29.80 12.03
C ASN A 6 6.82 -29.82 11.95
N LYS A 7 7.41 -30.62 11.06
CA LYS A 7 8.85 -30.65 10.80
C LYS A 7 9.39 -29.46 10.01
N GLU A 8 8.59 -28.82 9.14
CA GLU A 8 9.06 -27.66 8.35
C GLU A 8 9.09 -26.37 9.18
N LEU A 9 8.26 -26.29 10.23
CA LEU A 9 8.32 -25.22 11.24
C LEU A 9 9.64 -25.24 12.04
N GLN A 10 10.28 -26.40 12.20
CA GLN A 10 11.55 -26.52 12.94
C GLN A 10 12.75 -25.92 12.19
N MET A 11 12.68 -25.75 10.87
CA MET A 11 13.76 -25.07 10.12
C MET A 11 13.87 -23.57 10.41
N PHE A 12 12.83 -22.98 11.01
CA PHE A 12 12.82 -21.59 11.45
C PHE A 12 12.84 -21.46 12.99
N SER A 13 13.01 -22.56 13.72
CA SER A 13 12.95 -22.59 15.19
C SER A 13 14.29 -22.49 15.91
N SER A 14 15.40 -22.35 15.19
CA SER A 14 16.65 -21.88 15.82
C SER A 14 16.59 -20.36 15.93
N SER A 15 15.71 -19.86 16.78
CA SER A 15 15.80 -18.51 17.30
C SER A 15 17.22 -18.31 17.85
N PRO A 16 18.01 -17.33 17.40
CA PRO A 16 19.10 -16.86 18.23
C PRO A 16 18.48 -16.37 19.54
N ASP A 17 19.02 -16.84 20.66
CA ASP A 17 18.56 -16.57 22.02
C ASP A 17 18.00 -15.17 22.16
N ILE A 18 16.67 -15.06 22.26
CA ILE A 18 16.01 -13.82 22.64
C ILE A 18 16.31 -13.67 24.14
N PRO A 19 17.04 -12.62 24.57
CA PRO A 19 17.28 -12.40 25.98
C PRO A 19 15.93 -12.29 26.69
N GLN A 20 15.70 -13.14 27.70
CA GLN A 20 14.59 -12.95 28.63
C GLN A 20 14.82 -11.62 29.36
N HIS A 21 14.10 -10.58 28.94
CA HIS A 21 14.16 -9.28 29.59
C HIS A 21 13.48 -9.35 30.95
N ASN A 22 14.23 -9.00 31.99
CA ASN A 22 13.74 -8.76 33.34
C ASN A 22 12.55 -7.79 33.32
N GLU A 23 11.46 -8.21 33.97
CA GLU A 23 10.33 -7.36 34.32
C GLU A 23 10.81 -6.18 35.17
N ARG A 24 11.05 -5.04 34.53
CA ARG A 24 11.06 -3.75 35.23
C ARG A 24 9.62 -3.29 35.34
N ILE A 25 9.07 -3.49 36.54
CA ILE A 25 7.86 -2.81 37.01
C ILE A 25 8.14 -1.30 36.92
N PHE A 26 7.52 -0.64 35.93
CA PHE A 26 7.47 0.81 35.89
C PHE A 26 6.37 1.26 36.85
N THR A 27 6.77 1.98 37.89
CA THR A 27 5.88 2.76 38.73
C THR A 27 5.22 3.83 37.87
N GLU A 28 3.90 3.83 37.84
CA GLU A 28 3.06 4.90 37.30
C GLU A 28 3.45 6.23 37.95
N THR A 29 4.13 7.10 37.21
CA THR A 29 4.15 8.52 37.54
C THR A 29 2.86 9.13 37.01
N GLU A 30 1.96 9.45 37.93
CA GLU A 30 0.82 10.36 37.75
C GLU A 30 1.29 11.63 37.03
N GLY A 31 1.02 11.72 35.74
CA GLY A 31 1.29 12.88 34.92
C GLY A 31 0.01 13.66 34.72
N HIS A 32 -0.07 14.86 35.30
CA HIS A 32 -1.02 15.89 34.88
C HIS A 32 -1.05 15.92 33.34
N GLU A 33 -2.21 15.69 32.72
CA GLU A 33 -2.37 15.83 31.28
C GLU A 33 -1.93 17.24 30.89
N LYS A 34 -0.74 17.34 30.28
CA LYS A 34 -0.23 18.60 29.76
C LYS A 34 -1.24 19.10 28.73
N GLU A 35 -1.71 20.33 28.93
CA GLU A 35 -2.65 20.96 28.00
C GLU A 35 -2.04 20.99 26.59
N ILE A 36 -2.75 20.41 25.62
CA ILE A 36 -2.29 20.33 24.23
C ILE A 36 -2.56 21.67 23.55
N THR A 37 -1.49 22.36 23.15
CA THR A 37 -1.57 23.67 22.47
C THR A 37 -2.05 23.52 21.03
N GLU A 38 -2.59 24.59 20.43
CA GLU A 38 -2.94 24.59 19.00
C GLU A 38 -1.72 24.43 18.09
N GLU A 39 -0.54 24.86 18.53
CA GLU A 39 0.72 24.63 17.82
C GLU A 39 1.03 23.13 17.73
N GLN A 40 0.90 22.39 18.84
CA GLN A 40 1.08 20.93 18.86
C GLN A 40 0.07 20.24 17.95
N LYS A 41 -1.20 20.67 17.98
CA LYS A 41 -2.24 20.14 17.08
C LYS A 41 -1.90 20.39 15.62
N GLU A 42 -1.41 21.58 15.26
CA GLU A 42 -1.02 21.88 13.88
C GLU A 42 0.23 21.08 13.45
N GLN A 43 1.20 20.85 14.34
CA GLN A 43 2.31 19.93 14.07
C GLN A 43 1.79 18.52 13.72
N TRP A 44 0.83 18.00 14.50
CA TRP A 44 0.22 16.70 14.20
C TRP A 44 -0.55 16.70 12.88
N ARG A 45 -1.28 17.78 12.56
CA ARG A 45 -1.95 17.92 11.26
C ARG A 45 -0.94 17.92 10.11
N GLN A 46 0.23 18.54 10.27
CA GLN A 46 1.29 18.52 9.25
C GLN A 46 1.81 17.09 9.01
N ILE A 47 2.12 16.34 10.08
CA ILE A 47 2.54 14.92 9.95
C ILE A 47 1.48 14.12 9.20
N LEU A 48 0.21 14.30 9.56
CA LEU A 48 -0.91 13.56 8.95
C LEU A 48 -1.13 13.97 7.48
N ARG A 49 -0.88 15.22 7.10
CA ARG A 49 -0.98 15.67 5.69
C ARG A 49 0.03 14.99 4.78
N GLU A 50 1.08 14.35 5.30
CA GLU A 50 2.07 13.62 4.50
C GLU A 50 1.72 12.15 4.24
N LEU A 51 0.66 11.63 4.87
CA LEU A 51 0.25 10.22 4.71
C LEU A 51 -0.08 9.92 3.23
N PRO A 52 0.25 8.73 2.72
CA PRO A 52 -0.14 8.35 1.36
C PRO A 52 -1.65 8.08 1.30
N VAL A 53 -2.39 8.82 0.48
CA VAL A 53 -3.84 8.66 0.34
C VAL A 53 -4.21 7.98 -0.97
N ALA A 54 -5.18 7.07 -0.95
CA ALA A 54 -5.80 6.55 -2.17
C ALA A 54 -7.29 6.89 -2.22
N VAL A 55 -7.73 7.52 -3.31
CA VAL A 55 -9.12 7.93 -3.50
C VAL A 55 -9.89 6.83 -4.21
N ASN A 56 -11.03 6.43 -3.63
CA ASN A 56 -11.91 5.38 -4.16
C ASN A 56 -11.19 4.06 -4.44
N ASN A 57 -10.27 3.70 -3.54
CA ASN A 57 -9.48 2.47 -3.58
C ASN A 57 -9.93 1.47 -2.49
N PHE A 58 -11.24 1.23 -2.44
CA PHE A 58 -11.94 0.31 -1.54
C PHE A 58 -13.28 0.01 -2.20
N TYR A 59 -13.35 -1.11 -2.92
CA TYR A 59 -14.41 -1.55 -3.85
C TYR A 59 -15.10 -0.46 -4.70
N GLY A 60 -14.74 -0.38 -5.97
CA GLY A 60 -15.31 0.60 -6.91
C GLY A 60 -14.21 1.19 -7.76
N ASP A 61 -14.57 1.68 -8.95
CA ASP A 61 -13.61 2.39 -9.80
C ASP A 61 -13.81 3.91 -9.66
N PRO A 62 -12.74 4.70 -9.46
CA PRO A 62 -12.84 6.15 -9.35
C PRO A 62 -13.55 6.83 -10.53
N VAL A 63 -13.47 6.24 -11.74
CA VAL A 63 -14.09 6.76 -12.96
C VAL A 63 -15.60 6.53 -12.99
N ILE A 64 -16.08 5.42 -12.43
CA ILE A 64 -17.51 5.14 -12.27
C ILE A 64 -18.14 6.13 -11.27
N GLN A 65 -17.39 6.50 -10.24
CA GLN A 65 -17.84 7.37 -9.16
C GLN A 65 -17.32 8.82 -9.30
N TRP A 66 -17.14 9.32 -10.51
CA TRP A 66 -16.31 10.50 -10.78
C TRP A 66 -16.63 11.74 -9.91
N LYS A 67 -17.92 12.08 -9.77
CA LYS A 67 -18.34 13.20 -8.90
C LYS A 67 -17.88 13.04 -7.45
N ASN A 68 -17.93 11.82 -6.93
CA ASN A 68 -17.47 11.51 -5.58
C ASN A 68 -15.93 11.54 -5.50
N THR A 69 -15.24 11.05 -6.53
CA THR A 69 -13.77 11.15 -6.67
C THR A 69 -13.31 12.62 -6.59
N ILE A 70 -13.91 13.51 -7.38
CA ILE A 70 -13.56 14.94 -7.37
C ILE A 70 -13.84 15.58 -6.01
N LYS A 71 -14.98 15.29 -5.38
CA LYS A 71 -15.30 15.79 -4.03
C LYS A 71 -14.25 15.39 -2.99
N LYS A 72 -13.68 14.19 -3.09
CA LYS A 72 -12.62 13.70 -2.18
C LYS A 72 -11.28 14.38 -2.46
N LEU A 73 -10.97 14.67 -3.72
CA LEU A 73 -9.81 15.49 -4.06
C LEU A 73 -9.96 16.91 -3.50
N GLU A 74 -11.16 17.50 -3.58
CA GLU A 74 -11.44 18.82 -2.99
C GLU A 74 -11.29 18.85 -1.47
N SER A 75 -11.68 17.78 -0.77
CA SER A 75 -11.46 17.70 0.68
C SER A 75 -9.97 17.58 1.03
N LEU A 76 -9.19 16.88 0.20
CA LEU A 76 -7.73 16.82 0.34
C LEU A 76 -7.06 18.17 0.05
N GLU A 77 -7.55 18.92 -0.96
CA GLU A 77 -7.11 20.30 -1.21
C GLU A 77 -7.39 21.20 0.00
N LYS A 78 -8.63 21.19 0.49
CA LYS A 78 -9.06 22.01 1.63
C LYS A 78 -8.28 21.69 2.91
N SER A 79 -7.92 20.43 3.12
CA SER A 79 -7.11 20.00 4.25
C SER A 79 -5.60 20.24 4.08
N ARG A 80 -5.18 20.78 2.92
CA ARG A 80 -3.79 21.04 2.55
C ARG A 80 -2.94 19.78 2.55
N HIS A 81 -3.49 18.68 2.06
CA HIS A 81 -2.78 17.41 1.98
C HIS A 81 -1.53 17.53 1.09
N ALA A 82 -0.39 17.03 1.58
CA ALA A 82 0.93 17.15 0.94
C ALA A 82 1.50 15.80 0.49
N GLY A 83 1.03 14.70 1.09
CA GLY A 83 1.40 13.34 0.74
C GLY A 83 0.89 12.94 -0.65
N PRO A 84 1.37 11.81 -1.19
CA PRO A 84 0.95 11.33 -2.49
C PRO A 84 -0.54 10.95 -2.49
N VAL A 85 -1.26 11.40 -3.51
CA VAL A 85 -2.68 11.09 -3.72
C VAL A 85 -2.83 10.17 -4.94
N GLY A 86 -3.07 8.89 -4.68
CA GLY A 86 -3.23 7.85 -5.69
C GLY A 86 -4.67 7.72 -6.21
N ILE A 87 -4.84 7.70 -7.53
CA ILE A 87 -6.08 7.27 -8.19
C ILE A 87 -5.80 6.00 -8.99
N ILE A 88 -6.33 4.87 -8.54
CA ILE A 88 -6.13 3.56 -9.18
C ILE A 88 -7.37 3.23 -10.00
N MET A 89 -7.24 3.10 -11.32
CA MET A 89 -8.41 2.97 -12.20
C MET A 89 -8.25 1.96 -13.33
N LYS A 90 -9.39 1.49 -13.82
CA LYS A 90 -9.61 0.73 -15.05
C LYS A 90 -10.52 1.47 -16.03
N GLY A 91 -11.37 2.38 -15.55
CA GLY A 91 -12.36 3.06 -16.38
C GLY A 91 -11.76 4.02 -17.41
N GLU A 92 -12.57 4.36 -18.41
CA GLU A 92 -12.21 5.28 -19.50
C GLU A 92 -12.32 6.75 -19.06
N LEU A 93 -11.23 7.49 -19.26
CA LEU A 93 -11.21 8.93 -19.09
C LEU A 93 -11.66 9.61 -20.39
N ASN A 94 -12.19 10.82 -20.24
CA ASN A 94 -12.35 11.74 -21.35
C ASN A 94 -11.55 13.02 -21.04
N GLU A 95 -11.46 13.93 -22.01
CA GLU A 95 -10.69 15.17 -21.87
C GLU A 95 -11.12 16.01 -20.66
N GLY A 96 -12.43 16.06 -20.35
CA GLY A 96 -12.95 16.78 -19.19
C GLY A 96 -12.42 16.22 -17.87
N LYS A 97 -12.46 14.89 -17.71
CA LYS A 97 -11.90 14.22 -16.51
C LYS A 97 -10.39 14.45 -16.38
N VAL A 98 -9.66 14.43 -17.48
CA VAL A 98 -8.21 14.71 -17.49
C VAL A 98 -7.93 16.15 -17.10
N ALA A 99 -8.73 17.10 -17.60
CA ALA A 99 -8.62 18.51 -17.24
C ALA A 99 -8.89 18.75 -15.75
N GLU A 100 -9.88 18.08 -15.16
CA GLU A 100 -10.15 18.15 -13.72
C GLU A 100 -8.96 17.63 -12.90
N LEU A 101 -8.36 16.48 -13.27
CA LEU A 101 -7.17 15.97 -12.58
C LEU A 101 -5.97 16.93 -12.71
N LYS A 102 -5.77 17.51 -13.89
CA LYS A 102 -4.73 18.52 -14.14
C LYS A 102 -4.95 19.75 -13.27
N GLU A 103 -6.18 20.22 -13.13
CA GLU A 103 -6.52 21.33 -12.24
C GLU A 103 -6.18 21.01 -10.78
N LYS A 104 -6.59 19.83 -10.29
CA LYS A 104 -6.29 19.39 -8.91
C LYS A 104 -4.79 19.32 -8.63
N LYS A 105 -4.01 18.82 -9.59
CA LYS A 105 -2.54 18.87 -9.52
C LYS A 105 -2.02 20.31 -9.51
N GLY A 106 -2.55 21.18 -10.37
CA GLY A 106 -2.18 22.59 -10.45
C GLY A 106 -2.45 23.38 -9.17
N LYS A 107 -3.41 22.93 -8.35
CA LYS A 107 -3.71 23.46 -7.02
C LYS A 107 -2.80 22.92 -5.90
N GLY A 108 -1.82 22.09 -6.24
CA GLY A 108 -0.79 21.61 -5.32
C GLY A 108 -1.02 20.21 -4.75
N LEU A 109 -2.07 19.48 -5.17
CA LEU A 109 -2.15 18.06 -4.81
C LEU A 109 -1.03 17.28 -5.49
N ASN A 110 -0.33 16.46 -4.70
CA ASN A 110 0.68 15.53 -5.20
C ASN A 110 0.03 14.29 -5.84
N LEU A 111 -0.67 14.53 -6.95
CA LEU A 111 -1.52 13.55 -7.62
C LEU A 111 -0.71 12.58 -8.47
N VAL A 112 -1.03 11.29 -8.38
CA VAL A 112 -0.52 10.23 -9.25
C VAL A 112 -1.65 9.29 -9.66
N THR A 113 -1.67 8.91 -10.93
CA THR A 113 -2.64 7.95 -11.46
C THR A 113 -1.97 6.60 -11.70
N LEU A 114 -2.69 5.52 -11.38
CA LEU A 114 -2.23 4.15 -11.60
C LEU A 114 -3.26 3.45 -12.50
N ILE A 115 -2.89 3.26 -13.76
CA ILE A 115 -3.78 2.72 -14.78
C ILE A 115 -3.60 1.21 -14.83
N SER A 116 -4.64 0.45 -14.48
CA SER A 116 -4.56 -1.00 -14.34
C SER A 116 -4.46 -1.67 -15.71
N ILE A 117 -3.31 -2.22 -16.07
CA ILE A 117 -3.09 -2.95 -17.33
C ILE A 117 -3.03 -4.45 -17.02
N SER A 118 -3.86 -5.25 -17.66
CA SER A 118 -3.86 -6.70 -17.47
C SER A 118 -4.04 -7.49 -18.75
N GLU A 119 -4.59 -6.90 -19.82
CA GLU A 119 -4.98 -7.62 -21.04
C GLU A 119 -5.94 -8.80 -20.75
N LEU A 120 -6.82 -8.66 -19.76
CA LEU A 120 -7.81 -9.69 -19.37
C LEU A 120 -9.27 -9.20 -19.50
N PRO A 121 -9.71 -8.69 -20.67
CA PRO A 121 -11.03 -8.07 -20.82
C PRO A 121 -12.20 -9.02 -20.46
N GLU A 122 -12.07 -10.31 -20.77
CA GLU A 122 -13.08 -11.34 -20.47
C GLU A 122 -13.24 -11.64 -18.97
N LEU A 123 -12.19 -11.34 -18.19
CA LEU A 123 -12.23 -11.47 -16.73
C LEU A 123 -12.58 -10.15 -16.05
N GLU A 124 -12.37 -9.01 -16.72
CA GLU A 124 -12.57 -7.68 -16.12
C GLU A 124 -13.91 -7.05 -16.42
N GLY A 125 -14.62 -7.50 -17.46
CA GLY A 125 -15.90 -6.92 -17.89
C GLY A 125 -15.76 -5.53 -18.53
N THR A 126 -14.53 -5.14 -18.91
CA THR A 126 -14.22 -3.88 -19.58
C THR A 126 -12.99 -4.03 -20.49
N GLY A 127 -12.92 -3.24 -21.56
CA GLY A 127 -11.82 -3.29 -22.53
C GLY A 127 -10.45 -2.90 -21.97
N SER A 128 -9.40 -3.07 -22.78
CA SER A 128 -8.03 -2.66 -22.43
C SER A 128 -7.52 -1.47 -23.25
N ALA A 129 -8.05 -1.23 -24.46
CA ALA A 129 -7.53 -0.22 -25.38
C ALA A 129 -7.54 1.21 -24.79
N HIS A 130 -8.65 1.62 -24.17
CA HIS A 130 -8.80 2.93 -23.55
C HIS A 130 -7.80 3.19 -22.42
N ARG A 131 -7.16 2.15 -21.86
CA ARG A 131 -6.21 2.29 -20.76
C ARG A 131 -4.87 2.85 -21.23
N TYR A 132 -4.43 2.46 -22.43
CA TYR A 132 -3.26 3.08 -23.06
C TYR A 132 -3.55 4.52 -23.44
N GLU A 133 -4.76 4.78 -23.93
CA GLU A 133 -5.22 6.13 -24.25
C GLU A 133 -5.31 7.02 -23.00
N ASN A 134 -5.78 6.50 -21.87
CA ASN A 134 -5.72 7.20 -20.59
C ASN A 134 -4.29 7.61 -20.24
N ILE A 135 -3.31 6.70 -20.38
CA ILE A 135 -1.89 7.00 -20.11
C ILE A 135 -1.41 8.13 -21.01
N ARG A 136 -1.72 8.08 -22.31
CA ARG A 136 -1.35 9.11 -23.28
C ARG A 136 -1.91 10.47 -22.87
N MET A 137 -3.24 10.56 -22.68
CA MET A 137 -3.91 11.81 -22.31
C MET A 137 -3.38 12.40 -20.99
N LEU A 138 -3.14 11.56 -19.99
CA LEU A 138 -2.62 11.99 -18.69
C LEU A 138 -1.18 12.50 -18.80
N THR A 139 -0.34 11.79 -19.54
CA THR A 139 1.06 12.17 -19.77
C THR A 139 1.16 13.50 -20.51
N GLU A 140 0.38 13.68 -21.59
CA GLU A 140 0.28 14.94 -22.34
C GLU A 140 -0.24 16.11 -21.47
N ALA A 141 -1.14 15.82 -20.54
CA ALA A 141 -1.65 16.79 -19.59
C ALA A 141 -0.66 17.15 -18.46
N GLY A 142 0.47 16.43 -18.35
CA GLY A 142 1.43 16.56 -17.26
C GLY A 142 0.95 15.95 -15.93
N VAL A 143 -0.06 15.08 -15.96
CA VAL A 143 -0.54 14.32 -14.81
C VAL A 143 0.23 12.99 -14.76
N PRO A 144 0.95 12.67 -13.67
CA PRO A 144 1.77 11.46 -13.63
C PRO A 144 0.91 10.20 -13.75
N ALA A 145 1.29 9.32 -14.67
CA ALA A 145 0.59 8.07 -14.96
C ALA A 145 1.55 6.88 -14.92
N ILE A 146 1.24 5.93 -14.04
CA ILE A 146 2.00 4.69 -13.87
C ILE A 146 1.20 3.55 -14.49
N ALA A 147 1.82 2.78 -15.38
CA ALA A 147 1.25 1.54 -15.87
C ALA A 147 1.23 0.51 -14.74
N TYR A 148 0.05 0.13 -14.28
CA TYR A 148 -0.13 -0.77 -13.16
C TYR A 148 -0.45 -2.17 -13.67
N ILE A 149 0.61 -2.87 -14.11
CA ILE A 149 0.54 -4.15 -14.81
C ILE A 149 0.22 -5.28 -13.82
N ARG A 150 -1.06 -5.55 -13.59
CA ARG A 150 -1.52 -6.58 -12.64
C ARG A 150 -3.00 -6.95 -12.79
N PRO A 151 -3.37 -8.20 -12.44
CA PRO A 151 -2.47 -9.30 -12.05
C PRO A 151 -1.79 -9.92 -13.28
N MET A 152 -0.53 -10.34 -13.15
CA MET A 152 0.06 -11.29 -14.08
C MET A 152 -0.31 -12.71 -13.65
N MET A 153 -1.02 -13.43 -14.50
CA MET A 153 -1.67 -14.70 -14.21
C MET A 153 -1.45 -15.68 -15.36
N PRO A 154 -0.49 -16.62 -15.23
CA PRO A 154 -0.34 -17.69 -16.20
C PRO A 154 -1.63 -18.53 -16.35
N PRO A 155 -1.91 -19.09 -17.53
CA PRO A 155 -1.29 -18.79 -18.81
C PRO A 155 -1.93 -17.56 -19.50
N PHE A 156 -2.89 -16.90 -18.86
CA PHE A 156 -3.84 -15.98 -19.48
C PHE A 156 -3.22 -14.73 -20.11
N ASN A 157 -2.27 -14.07 -19.43
CA ASN A 157 -1.69 -12.81 -19.89
C ASN A 157 -0.16 -12.76 -19.78
N THR A 158 0.50 -13.91 -19.73
CA THR A 158 1.94 -13.98 -19.46
C THR A 158 2.78 -14.46 -20.64
N SER A 159 2.21 -14.62 -21.84
CA SER A 159 2.96 -15.01 -23.04
C SER A 159 3.93 -13.90 -23.50
N GLU A 160 4.95 -14.27 -24.29
CA GLU A 160 5.89 -13.30 -24.90
C GLU A 160 5.14 -12.27 -25.76
N GLU A 161 4.15 -12.73 -26.54
CA GLU A 161 3.34 -11.88 -27.40
C GLU A 161 2.53 -10.85 -26.59
N VAL A 162 1.83 -11.29 -25.54
CA VAL A 162 1.00 -10.38 -24.72
C VAL A 162 1.87 -9.38 -23.98
N ILE A 163 2.96 -9.82 -23.35
CA ILE A 163 3.86 -8.92 -22.63
C ILE A 163 4.55 -7.94 -23.58
N GLY A 164 5.02 -8.41 -24.74
CA GLY A 164 5.60 -7.54 -25.76
C GLY A 164 4.63 -6.48 -26.26
N LYS A 165 3.37 -6.87 -26.51
CA LYS A 165 2.29 -5.95 -26.87
C LYS A 165 2.06 -4.89 -25.79
N ILE A 166 1.96 -5.28 -24.51
CA ILE A 166 1.77 -4.35 -23.39
C ILE A 166 2.85 -3.26 -23.43
N PHE A 167 4.13 -3.64 -23.46
CA PHE A 167 5.22 -2.66 -23.41
C PHE A 167 5.36 -1.82 -24.67
N SER A 168 5.06 -2.37 -25.86
CA SER A 168 5.00 -1.58 -27.10
C SER A 168 3.93 -0.48 -27.00
N GLN A 169 2.72 -0.84 -26.58
CA GLN A 169 1.62 0.12 -26.45
C GLN A 169 1.88 1.14 -25.33
N LEU A 170 2.52 0.74 -24.23
CA LEU A 170 2.92 1.66 -23.17
C LEU A 170 3.94 2.69 -23.68
N LYS A 171 4.92 2.27 -24.48
CA LYS A 171 5.89 3.18 -25.10
C LYS A 171 5.22 4.16 -26.05
N GLU A 172 4.32 3.68 -26.91
CA GLU A 172 3.53 4.52 -27.82
C GLU A 172 2.68 5.55 -27.06
N ALA A 173 2.12 5.16 -25.91
CA ALA A 173 1.36 6.05 -25.03
C ALA A 173 2.25 7.04 -24.23
N GLY A 174 3.58 7.01 -24.38
CA GLY A 174 4.50 7.88 -23.65
C GLY A 174 4.70 7.50 -22.19
N CYS A 175 4.37 6.26 -21.79
CA CYS A 175 4.56 5.79 -20.43
C CYS A 175 6.05 5.69 -20.09
N THR A 176 6.44 6.13 -18.89
CA THR A 176 7.83 6.09 -18.41
C THR A 176 8.04 5.15 -17.23
N SER A 177 6.96 4.73 -16.55
CA SER A 177 7.03 3.95 -15.32
C SER A 177 5.94 2.88 -15.26
N ALA A 178 6.32 1.68 -14.85
CA ALA A 178 5.42 0.56 -14.68
C ALA A 178 5.62 -0.12 -13.32
N VAL A 179 4.52 -0.58 -12.72
CA VAL A 179 4.53 -1.47 -11.56
C VAL A 179 3.96 -2.81 -11.98
N THR A 180 4.72 -3.88 -11.77
CA THR A 180 4.25 -5.25 -12.03
C THR A 180 4.07 -6.05 -10.74
N SER A 181 3.07 -6.92 -10.72
CA SER A 181 2.90 -7.90 -9.66
C SER A 181 2.08 -9.10 -10.12
N GLY A 182 2.37 -10.28 -9.58
CA GLY A 182 1.62 -11.49 -9.87
C GLY A 182 0.25 -11.56 -9.18
N PHE A 183 -0.37 -12.72 -9.27
CA PHE A 183 -1.71 -12.97 -8.75
C PHE A 183 -1.72 -13.18 -7.21
N ARG A 184 -2.82 -12.75 -6.58
CA ARG A 184 -3.18 -13.01 -5.18
C ARG A 184 -4.62 -13.51 -5.20
N GLY A 185 -4.89 -14.64 -4.55
CA GLY A 185 -6.22 -15.22 -4.45
C GLY A 185 -6.30 -16.20 -3.28
N ASP A 186 -7.52 -16.62 -2.95
CA ASP A 186 -7.82 -17.74 -2.06
C ASP A 186 -8.27 -18.97 -2.85
N GLU A 187 -8.56 -20.04 -2.11
CA GLU A 187 -9.03 -21.31 -2.65
C GLU A 187 -10.33 -21.15 -3.44
N ALA A 188 -11.31 -20.39 -2.93
CA ALA A 188 -12.59 -20.19 -3.60
C ALA A 188 -12.46 -19.41 -4.93
N LEU A 189 -11.59 -18.40 -4.97
CA LEU A 189 -11.30 -17.62 -6.16
C LEU A 189 -10.56 -18.46 -7.20
N VAL A 190 -9.60 -19.28 -6.75
CA VAL A 190 -8.81 -20.15 -7.62
C VAL A 190 -9.67 -21.26 -8.19
N GLU A 191 -10.51 -21.92 -7.39
CA GLU A 191 -11.46 -22.93 -7.87
C GLU A 191 -12.39 -22.35 -8.93
N ARG A 192 -12.89 -21.12 -8.72
CA ARG A 192 -13.77 -20.42 -9.67
C ARG A 192 -13.06 -20.06 -10.98
N LEU A 193 -11.78 -19.69 -10.91
CA LEU A 193 -11.00 -19.30 -12.08
C LEU A 193 -10.39 -20.51 -12.83
N ALA A 194 -10.26 -21.66 -12.17
CA ALA A 194 -9.59 -22.86 -12.66
C ALA A 194 -8.28 -22.57 -13.41
N PRO A 195 -7.32 -21.85 -12.79
CA PRO A 195 -6.07 -21.51 -13.46
C PRO A 195 -5.18 -22.76 -13.66
N ASP A 196 -4.28 -22.69 -14.63
CA ASP A 196 -3.26 -23.71 -14.92
C ASP A 196 -2.39 -24.02 -13.67
N GLU A 197 -1.84 -25.24 -13.60
CA GLU A 197 -0.98 -25.73 -12.51
C GLU A 197 0.22 -24.82 -12.19
N ARG A 198 0.67 -24.03 -13.16
CA ARG A 198 1.76 -23.04 -13.00
C ARG A 198 1.36 -21.82 -12.18
N VAL A 199 0.07 -21.58 -11.92
CA VAL A 199 -0.39 -20.47 -11.10
C VAL A 199 -0.13 -20.76 -9.64
N GLN A 200 0.97 -20.21 -9.14
CA GLN A 200 1.20 -20.09 -7.72
C GLN A 200 0.37 -18.93 -7.17
N TRP A 201 -0.41 -19.21 -6.13
CA TRP A 201 -1.23 -18.22 -5.45
C TRP A 201 -1.02 -18.34 -3.95
N ALA A 202 -1.15 -17.21 -3.27
CA ALA A 202 -1.22 -17.16 -1.82
C ALA A 202 -2.12 -16.01 -1.42
N MET A 203 -2.86 -16.23 -0.33
CA MET A 203 -3.70 -15.18 0.23
C MET A 203 -2.92 -14.00 0.76
N ARG A 204 -1.63 -14.15 1.11
CA ARG A 204 -0.85 -13.10 1.77
C ARG A 204 0.07 -12.32 0.83
N VAL A 205 0.46 -12.94 -0.29
CA VAL A 205 1.54 -12.41 -1.16
C VAL A 205 1.18 -12.59 -2.62
N LYS A 206 1.58 -11.61 -3.42
CA LYS A 206 1.50 -11.69 -4.88
C LYS A 206 2.70 -12.46 -5.38
N VAL A 207 2.47 -13.62 -6.00
CA VAL A 207 3.54 -14.49 -6.48
C VAL A 207 3.66 -14.35 -7.99
N MET A 208 4.88 -14.12 -8.48
CA MET A 208 5.19 -14.05 -9.90
C MET A 208 6.33 -15.04 -10.19
N PRO A 209 6.14 -15.99 -11.12
CA PRO A 209 7.22 -16.88 -11.54
C PRO A 209 8.42 -16.11 -12.09
N GLY A 210 9.64 -16.56 -11.78
CA GLY A 210 10.88 -15.88 -12.17
C GLY A 210 10.99 -15.66 -13.68
N GLU A 211 10.65 -16.67 -14.47
CA GLU A 211 10.64 -16.59 -15.95
C GLU A 211 9.71 -15.48 -16.49
N ILE A 212 8.57 -15.25 -15.84
CA ILE A 212 7.63 -14.19 -16.22
C ILE A 212 8.19 -12.83 -15.84
N PHE A 213 8.82 -12.74 -14.67
CA PHE A 213 9.49 -11.51 -14.26
C PHE A 213 10.63 -11.14 -15.23
N GLU A 214 11.50 -12.07 -15.60
CA GLU A 214 12.61 -11.80 -16.54
C GLU A 214 12.08 -11.37 -17.91
N ARG A 215 11.01 -11.99 -18.40
CA ARG A 215 10.32 -11.57 -19.63
C ARG A 215 9.82 -10.13 -19.53
N ILE A 216 9.12 -9.78 -18.45
CA ILE A 216 8.61 -8.41 -18.22
C ILE A 216 9.76 -7.40 -18.16
N LYS A 217 10.83 -7.72 -17.43
CA LYS A 217 12.01 -6.86 -17.30
C LYS A 217 12.66 -6.59 -18.65
N LYS A 218 12.91 -7.63 -19.44
CA LYS A 218 13.45 -7.51 -20.81
C LYS A 218 12.62 -6.55 -21.67
N HIS A 219 11.30 -6.67 -21.65
CA HIS A 219 10.41 -5.80 -22.44
C HIS A 219 10.35 -4.38 -21.88
N ALA A 220 10.41 -4.20 -20.57
CA ALA A 220 10.50 -2.88 -19.94
C ALA A 220 11.78 -2.14 -20.37
N GLU A 221 12.93 -2.81 -20.28
CA GLU A 221 14.24 -2.27 -20.68
C GLU A 221 14.28 -1.91 -22.17
N ALA A 222 13.83 -2.82 -23.05
CA ALA A 222 13.80 -2.58 -24.49
C ALA A 222 12.91 -1.40 -24.90
N ASN A 223 11.96 -1.01 -24.04
CA ASN A 223 11.05 0.10 -24.27
C ASN A 223 11.38 1.35 -23.43
N GLY A 224 12.46 1.34 -22.64
CA GLY A 224 12.86 2.48 -21.80
C GLY A 224 11.88 2.80 -20.67
N ILE A 225 11.14 1.80 -20.18
CA ILE A 225 10.15 1.96 -19.11
C ILE A 225 10.76 1.53 -17.79
N GLN A 226 10.78 2.42 -16.80
CA GLN A 226 11.27 2.11 -15.45
C GLN A 226 10.30 1.13 -14.77
N LEU A 227 10.79 -0.08 -14.48
CA LEU A 227 10.01 -1.11 -13.84
C LEU A 227 10.18 -1.06 -12.31
N PHE A 228 9.08 -1.28 -11.59
CA PHE A 228 9.03 -1.44 -10.15
C PHE A 228 8.21 -2.68 -9.77
N THR A 229 8.53 -3.30 -8.63
CA THR A 229 7.77 -4.43 -8.06
C THR A 229 6.86 -4.00 -6.90
N ARG A 230 6.91 -2.73 -6.52
CA ARG A 230 6.19 -2.15 -5.39
C ARG A 230 5.56 -0.81 -5.76
N THR A 231 4.27 -0.69 -5.46
CA THR A 231 3.49 0.54 -5.66
C THR A 231 4.16 1.75 -5.02
N ALA A 232 4.57 1.63 -3.76
CA ALA A 232 5.11 2.75 -3.02
C ALA A 232 6.42 3.26 -3.61
N CYS A 233 7.29 2.38 -4.09
CA CYS A 233 8.53 2.77 -4.76
C CYS A 233 8.23 3.54 -6.05
N ALA A 234 7.33 3.03 -6.90
CA ALA A 234 6.99 3.70 -8.15
C ALA A 234 6.31 5.04 -7.94
N VAL A 235 5.36 5.10 -7.01
CA VAL A 235 4.69 6.35 -6.64
C VAL A 235 5.72 7.35 -6.15
N SER A 236 6.54 6.99 -5.17
CA SER A 236 7.54 7.89 -4.59
C SER A 236 8.52 8.41 -5.64
N ALA A 237 9.03 7.55 -6.52
CA ALA A 237 9.90 7.96 -7.62
C ALA A 237 9.18 8.89 -8.62
N THR A 238 7.95 8.55 -8.99
CA THR A 238 7.15 9.32 -9.97
C THR A 238 6.71 10.68 -9.41
N THR A 239 6.50 10.79 -8.10
CA THR A 239 6.14 12.03 -7.41
C THR A 239 7.35 12.83 -6.92
N GLY A 240 8.58 12.41 -7.27
CA GLY A 240 9.81 13.12 -6.90
C GLY A 240 10.17 13.06 -5.42
N SER A 241 9.64 12.07 -4.68
CA SER A 241 10.00 11.86 -3.28
C SER A 241 11.39 11.24 -3.18
N GLU A 242 12.21 11.76 -2.29
CA GLU A 242 13.56 11.23 -2.06
C GLU A 242 13.52 9.81 -1.48
N ARG A 243 12.47 9.45 -0.75
CA ARG A 243 12.36 8.13 -0.10
C ARG A 243 11.00 7.51 -0.40
N THR A 244 10.95 6.18 -0.34
CA THR A 244 9.67 5.49 -0.35
C THR A 244 8.88 5.81 0.92
N TYR A 245 7.61 6.18 0.79
CA TYR A 245 6.72 6.35 1.94
C TYR A 245 6.37 5.01 2.63
N ASN A 246 6.67 3.88 1.98
CA ASN A 246 6.47 2.54 2.53
C ASN A 246 7.73 1.71 2.32
N PRO A 247 8.60 1.63 3.33
CA PRO A 247 9.92 1.05 3.17
C PRO A 247 9.92 -0.46 2.99
N TYR A 248 10.74 -0.90 2.03
CA TYR A 248 11.12 -2.30 1.80
C TYR A 248 12.65 -2.48 1.88
N TYR A 249 13.39 -1.50 2.42
CA TYR A 249 14.86 -1.48 2.48
C TYR A 249 15.48 -2.67 3.21
N ASN A 250 14.70 -3.36 4.05
CA ASN A 250 15.16 -4.57 4.75
C ASN A 250 15.07 -5.82 3.88
N SER A 251 14.34 -5.77 2.76
CA SER A 251 14.15 -6.85 1.81
C SER A 251 14.54 -6.43 0.37
N PRO A 252 15.77 -5.90 0.15
CA PRO A 252 16.16 -5.36 -1.16
C PRO A 252 16.13 -6.41 -2.27
N ASN A 253 16.44 -7.67 -1.94
CA ASN A 253 16.37 -8.80 -2.87
C ASN A 253 14.93 -9.08 -3.34
N LEU A 254 13.95 -8.86 -2.46
CA LEU A 254 12.55 -9.07 -2.80
C LEU A 254 12.00 -7.96 -3.72
N VAL A 255 12.50 -6.74 -3.55
CA VAL A 255 12.08 -5.60 -4.39
C VAL A 255 12.94 -5.41 -5.62
N LYS A 256 14.07 -6.13 -5.71
CA LYS A 256 15.01 -6.15 -6.83
C LYS A 256 15.58 -4.76 -7.15
N CYS A 257 15.89 -3.94 -6.13
CA CYS A 257 16.33 -2.55 -6.31
C CYS A 257 17.51 -2.41 -7.28
N ALA A 258 18.61 -3.13 -7.02
CA ALA A 258 19.82 -3.05 -7.84
C ALA A 258 19.58 -3.60 -9.25
N GLU A 259 18.85 -4.71 -9.36
CA GLU A 259 18.53 -5.35 -10.63
C GLU A 259 17.63 -4.47 -11.52
N LEU A 260 16.77 -3.65 -10.91
CA LEU A 260 15.84 -2.74 -11.60
C LEU A 260 16.38 -1.32 -11.72
N ASN A 261 17.64 -1.06 -11.34
CA ASN A 261 18.23 0.29 -11.33
C ASN A 261 17.34 1.33 -10.62
N CYS A 262 16.86 1.00 -9.42
CA CYS A 262 15.88 1.82 -8.70
C CYS A 262 16.40 3.26 -8.49
N PRO A 263 15.68 4.30 -8.97
CA PRO A 263 16.17 5.69 -8.98
C PRO A 263 16.28 6.32 -7.58
N ILE A 264 15.65 5.72 -6.58
CA ILE A 264 15.67 6.19 -5.18
C ILE A 264 16.40 5.21 -4.26
N GLN A 265 17.20 4.30 -4.80
CA GLN A 265 17.88 3.27 -4.01
C GLN A 265 18.79 3.86 -2.93
N ASP A 266 19.59 4.87 -3.28
CA ASP A 266 20.64 5.43 -2.42
C ASP A 266 20.08 6.22 -1.24
N THR A 267 18.87 6.75 -1.39
CA THR A 267 18.15 7.51 -0.38
C THR A 267 17.16 6.65 0.41
N CYS A 268 16.88 5.42 -0.03
CA CYS A 268 15.95 4.48 0.59
C CYS A 268 16.60 3.69 1.74
N ALA A 269 17.09 4.40 2.76
CA ALA A 269 17.61 3.82 3.99
C ALA A 269 16.59 3.89 5.14
N PRO A 270 16.69 2.97 6.14
CA PRO A 270 15.95 3.12 7.39
C PRO A 270 16.19 4.48 8.03
N LEU A 271 15.15 5.06 8.63
CA LEU A 271 15.33 6.20 9.50
C LEU A 271 16.00 5.76 10.80
N SER A 272 16.97 6.55 11.27
CA SER A 272 17.57 6.36 12.59
C SER A 272 16.62 6.75 13.72
N GLU A 273 15.69 7.67 13.44
CA GLU A 273 14.74 8.24 14.39
C GLU A 273 13.38 8.45 13.72
N SER A 274 12.31 8.47 14.51
CA SER A 274 10.98 8.81 14.02
C SER A 274 10.88 10.27 13.61
N LYS A 275 9.93 10.61 12.74
CA LYS A 275 9.57 12.01 12.47
C LYS A 275 9.30 12.77 13.77
N GLU A 276 9.72 14.03 13.84
CA GLU A 276 9.47 14.89 15.00
C GLU A 276 7.97 14.96 15.33
N GLY A 277 7.63 14.90 16.62
CA GLY A 277 6.24 14.90 17.11
C GLY A 277 5.43 13.64 16.83
N SER A 278 5.89 12.73 15.96
CA SER A 278 5.11 11.57 15.52
C SER A 278 4.91 10.53 16.63
N LEU A 279 5.93 10.24 17.44
CA LEU A 279 5.79 9.32 18.58
C LEU A 279 4.85 9.84 19.66
N GLU A 280 4.83 11.16 19.88
CA GLU A 280 3.91 11.79 20.81
C GLU A 280 2.46 11.60 20.33
N LEU A 281 2.19 11.87 19.04
CA LEU A 281 0.89 11.63 18.43
C LEU A 281 0.46 10.16 18.55
N ILE A 282 1.35 9.21 18.23
CA ILE A 282 1.06 7.77 18.34
C ILE A 282 0.71 7.36 19.77
N LYS A 283 1.46 7.83 20.76
CA LYS A 283 1.17 7.57 22.19
C LYS A 283 -0.13 8.23 22.61
N ARG A 284 -0.41 9.46 22.15
CA ARG A 284 -1.66 10.18 22.46
C ARG A 284 -2.89 9.43 21.92
N LEU A 285 -2.77 8.82 20.75
CA LEU A 285 -3.81 7.97 20.18
C LEU A 285 -4.04 6.66 20.94
N GLY A 286 -3.13 6.29 21.86
CA GLY A 286 -3.26 5.15 22.77
C GLY A 286 -2.43 3.93 22.36
N PHE A 287 -1.52 4.06 21.40
CA PHE A 287 -0.65 2.94 21.01
C PHE A 287 0.56 2.83 21.94
N ASP A 288 0.80 1.61 22.44
CA ASP A 288 2.02 1.27 23.19
C ASP A 288 3.14 0.91 22.21
N VAL A 289 4.07 1.86 22.04
CA VAL A 289 5.19 1.75 21.10
C VAL A 289 6.53 2.00 21.78
N GLU A 290 7.50 1.15 21.46
CA GLU A 290 8.87 1.22 21.94
C GLU A 290 9.82 1.31 20.74
N PHE A 291 10.72 2.31 20.75
CA PHE A 291 11.78 2.39 19.75
C PHE A 291 12.87 1.38 20.07
N VAL A 292 13.24 0.59 19.06
CA VAL A 292 14.31 -0.39 19.13
C VAL A 292 15.40 0.01 18.13
N PRO A 293 16.63 0.31 18.58
CA PRO A 293 17.73 0.63 17.69
C PRO A 293 18.16 -0.58 16.87
N SER A 294 18.95 -0.36 15.80
CA SER A 294 19.50 -1.46 15.01
C SER A 294 20.54 -2.27 15.79
N ASN A 295 20.48 -3.60 15.69
CA ASN A 295 21.48 -4.50 16.25
C ASN A 295 22.59 -4.93 15.25
N ASN A 296 22.84 -4.15 14.19
CA ASN A 296 23.90 -4.41 13.20
C ASN A 296 23.85 -5.79 12.50
N GLY A 297 22.69 -6.44 12.39
CA GLY A 297 22.64 -7.73 11.70
C GLY A 297 22.47 -7.62 10.17
N LYS A 298 22.35 -8.77 9.51
CA LYS A 298 22.37 -8.91 8.04
C LYS A 298 21.03 -8.51 7.38
N ALA A 299 21.08 -8.06 6.13
CA ALA A 299 19.88 -7.86 5.32
C ALA A 299 19.06 -9.16 5.18
N CYS A 300 17.74 -9.04 4.94
CA CYS A 300 16.87 -10.20 4.76
C CYS A 300 17.32 -11.04 3.57
N GLY A 301 17.51 -12.34 3.80
CA GLY A 301 17.87 -13.30 2.75
C GLY A 301 16.69 -13.83 1.93
N VAL A 302 15.44 -13.48 2.28
CA VAL A 302 14.24 -14.00 1.60
C VAL A 302 14.17 -13.47 0.17
N SER A 303 14.20 -14.40 -0.79
CA SER A 303 14.01 -14.15 -2.21
C SER A 303 12.52 -14.17 -2.59
N GLY A 304 12.20 -13.86 -3.86
CA GLY A 304 10.84 -14.02 -4.39
C GLY A 304 10.33 -15.47 -4.31
N GLU A 305 11.22 -16.45 -4.49
CA GLU A 305 10.92 -17.89 -4.50
C GLU A 305 10.66 -18.42 -3.08
N ASP A 306 11.39 -17.92 -2.09
CA ASP A 306 11.20 -18.29 -0.68
C ASP A 306 10.09 -17.50 0.01
N ARG A 307 9.47 -16.55 -0.71
CA ARG A 307 8.48 -15.64 -0.13
C ARG A 307 7.29 -16.39 0.48
N LEU A 308 6.89 -17.52 -0.11
CA LEU A 308 5.81 -18.37 0.37
C LEU A 308 6.11 -19.02 1.73
N LYS A 309 7.38 -19.25 2.06
CA LYS A 309 7.83 -19.84 3.32
C LYS A 309 7.87 -18.82 4.45
N CYS A 310 8.09 -17.54 4.14
CA CYS A 310 8.18 -16.48 5.14
C CYS A 310 6.78 -16.05 5.61
N PRO A 311 6.45 -16.16 6.92
CA PRO A 311 5.12 -15.81 7.38
C PRO A 311 4.88 -14.30 7.48
N SER A 312 5.92 -13.50 7.69
CA SER A 312 5.81 -12.08 7.98
C SER A 312 5.54 -11.22 6.74
N CYS A 313 4.87 -10.08 6.89
CA CYS A 313 4.79 -9.05 5.85
C CYS A 313 6.03 -8.16 5.88
N CYS A 314 6.65 -7.88 4.73
CA CYS A 314 7.92 -7.14 4.68
C CYS A 314 7.83 -5.70 5.24
N THR A 315 6.65 -5.09 5.17
CA THR A 315 6.38 -3.73 5.67
C THR A 315 6.12 -3.67 7.18
N THR A 316 5.99 -4.82 7.83
CA THR A 316 5.82 -5.01 9.27
C THR A 316 6.66 -6.20 9.74
N CYS A 317 7.88 -6.33 9.19
CA CYS A 317 8.66 -7.56 9.25
C CYS A 317 9.21 -7.81 10.66
N TYR A 318 8.63 -8.76 11.38
CA TYR A 318 9.05 -9.09 12.74
C TYR A 318 10.28 -10.02 12.83
N PHE A 319 10.85 -10.44 11.70
CA PHE A 319 12.14 -11.13 11.66
C PHE A 319 13.33 -10.16 11.50
N SER A 320 13.06 -8.88 11.24
CA SER A 320 14.09 -7.90 10.93
C SER A 320 14.59 -7.24 12.23
N SER A 321 15.57 -7.84 12.89
CA SER A 321 16.24 -7.23 14.08
C SER A 321 17.34 -6.23 13.72
N ASN A 322 17.53 -5.96 12.43
CA ASN A 322 18.77 -5.37 11.89
C ASN A 322 18.57 -3.94 11.38
N ILE A 323 17.43 -3.36 11.70
CA ILE A 323 17.04 -2.00 11.34
C ILE A 323 16.42 -1.34 12.58
N PRO A 324 16.51 -0.01 12.71
CA PRO A 324 15.71 0.70 13.68
C PRO A 324 14.22 0.50 13.38
N HIS A 325 13.43 0.22 14.41
CA HIS A 325 12.00 -0.06 14.28
C HIS A 325 11.25 0.30 15.54
N LEU A 326 9.92 0.32 15.44
CA LEU A 326 9.00 0.47 16.54
C LEU A 326 8.39 -0.90 16.86
N LEU A 327 8.64 -1.39 18.07
CA LEU A 327 7.96 -2.55 18.62
C LEU A 327 6.59 -2.09 19.17
N VAL A 328 5.53 -2.70 18.67
CA VAL A 328 4.14 -2.35 19.05
C VAL A 328 3.56 -3.44 19.95
N LYS A 329 3.10 -3.04 21.13
CA LYS A 329 2.54 -3.94 22.15
C LYS A 329 1.01 -3.90 22.14
N GLY A 330 0.39 -4.83 22.87
CA GLY A 330 -1.07 -4.92 22.99
C GLY A 330 -1.79 -5.53 21.78
N ASN A 331 -3.10 -5.32 21.71
CA ASN A 331 -3.96 -5.91 20.69
C ASN A 331 -4.03 -5.03 19.43
N VAL A 332 -3.04 -5.14 18.55
CA VAL A 332 -2.98 -4.39 17.27
C VAL A 332 -3.18 -5.29 16.05
N ASN A 333 -3.64 -4.74 14.93
CA ASN A 333 -3.82 -5.43 13.65
C ASN A 333 -2.87 -4.83 12.58
N LEU A 334 -2.96 -5.27 11.33
CA LEU A 334 -2.08 -4.74 10.28
C LEU A 334 -2.39 -3.31 9.86
N GLY A 335 -3.65 -2.86 9.99
CA GLY A 335 -4.06 -1.47 9.81
C GLY A 335 -3.40 -0.54 10.83
N ASP A 336 -3.42 -0.93 12.11
CA ASP A 336 -2.74 -0.22 13.20
C ASP A 336 -1.23 -0.07 12.90
N LEU A 337 -0.56 -1.17 12.54
CA LEU A 337 0.87 -1.15 12.18
C LEU A 337 1.15 -0.31 10.92
N ALA A 338 0.27 -0.35 9.93
CA ALA A 338 0.41 0.48 8.73
C ALA A 338 0.27 1.97 9.03
N PHE A 339 -0.70 2.33 9.87
CA PHE A 339 -0.90 3.71 10.33
C PHE A 339 0.33 4.23 11.09
N ILE A 340 0.81 3.48 12.09
CA ILE A 340 2.02 3.85 12.86
C ILE A 340 3.21 4.06 11.92
N ARG A 341 3.40 3.19 10.93
CA ARG A 341 4.47 3.34 9.93
C ARG A 341 4.33 4.60 9.10
N PHE A 342 3.12 4.94 8.64
CA PHE A 342 2.93 6.14 7.83
C PHE A 342 3.16 7.42 8.63
N VAL A 343 2.69 7.48 9.88
CA VAL A 343 2.86 8.63 10.77
C VAL A 343 4.32 8.83 11.17
N THR A 344 5.02 7.74 11.51
CA THR A 344 6.39 7.83 12.06
C THR A 344 7.48 7.77 10.99
N GLY A 345 7.17 7.25 9.79
CA GLY A 345 8.15 6.93 8.76
C GLY A 345 9.01 5.70 9.07
N MET A 346 8.79 5.04 10.20
CA MET A 346 9.59 3.91 10.69
C MET A 346 8.87 2.58 10.47
N MET A 347 9.62 1.49 10.37
CA MET A 347 9.01 0.16 10.43
C MET A 347 8.31 -0.02 11.78
N ALA A 348 7.04 -0.37 11.75
CA ALA A 348 6.27 -0.75 12.94
C ALA A 348 5.97 -2.24 12.86
N MET A 349 6.25 -2.98 13.93
CA MET A 349 6.09 -4.43 13.94
C MET A 349 5.59 -4.95 15.29
N GLN A 350 4.91 -6.09 15.23
CA GLN A 350 4.57 -6.90 16.39
C GLN A 350 4.90 -8.37 16.07
N PRO A 351 5.76 -9.04 16.86
CA PRO A 351 6.06 -10.46 16.67
C PRO A 351 4.81 -11.33 16.57
N GLY A 352 4.78 -12.19 15.56
CA GLY A 352 3.66 -13.11 15.31
C GLY A 352 2.43 -12.48 14.63
N ARG A 353 2.39 -11.16 14.42
CA ARG A 353 1.27 -10.50 13.75
C ARG A 353 1.33 -10.75 12.24
N ASN A 354 0.29 -11.38 11.70
CA ASN A 354 0.16 -11.75 10.29
C ASN A 354 -1.20 -11.34 9.74
N ASP A 355 -1.33 -11.35 8.40
CA ASP A 355 -2.62 -11.25 7.72
C ASP A 355 -3.38 -12.55 7.97
N ASP A 356 -4.45 -12.46 8.76
CA ASP A 356 -5.32 -13.56 9.16
C ASP A 356 -6.55 -13.69 8.25
N GLY A 357 -6.65 -12.87 7.19
CA GLY A 357 -7.80 -12.84 6.31
C GLY A 357 -9.04 -12.19 6.94
N SER A 358 -8.93 -11.51 8.08
CA SER A 358 -10.03 -10.76 8.69
C SER A 358 -10.45 -9.56 7.83
N LYS A 359 -11.75 -9.23 7.81
CA LYS A 359 -12.26 -7.99 7.19
C LYS A 359 -11.79 -6.74 7.93
N GLU A 360 -11.52 -6.88 9.22
CA GLU A 360 -11.04 -5.81 10.10
C GLU A 360 -9.52 -5.61 10.02
N ILE A 361 -8.82 -6.39 9.18
CA ILE A 361 -7.34 -6.39 9.14
C ILE A 361 -6.76 -5.01 8.79
N GLY A 362 -7.51 -4.19 8.05
CA GLY A 362 -7.14 -2.82 7.67
C GLY A 362 -7.74 -1.72 8.55
N LYS A 363 -8.65 -2.04 9.49
CA LYS A 363 -9.27 -1.05 10.37
C LYS A 363 -8.25 -0.52 11.37
N ILE A 364 -8.22 0.79 11.60
CA ILE A 364 -7.39 1.38 12.64
C ILE A 364 -8.23 1.50 13.92
N ARG A 365 -7.66 1.09 15.04
CA ARG A 365 -8.26 1.19 16.37
C ARG A 365 -7.45 2.17 17.18
N PHE A 366 -7.98 3.36 17.44
CA PHE A 366 -7.36 4.36 18.30
C PHE A 366 -7.81 4.13 19.75
N PRO A 367 -7.00 3.51 20.64
CA PRO A 367 -7.50 3.10 21.96
C PRO A 367 -8.00 4.26 22.82
N ASN A 368 -7.42 5.45 22.68
CA ASN A 368 -7.84 6.64 23.41
C ASN A 368 -8.99 7.40 22.72
N HIS A 369 -9.36 7.03 21.49
CA HIS A 369 -10.42 7.67 20.71
C HIS A 369 -11.29 6.63 19.98
N PRO A 370 -11.96 5.72 20.72
CA PRO A 370 -12.69 4.61 20.12
C PRO A 370 -13.89 5.02 19.25
N GLY A 371 -14.40 6.25 19.40
CA GLY A 371 -15.46 6.81 18.57
C GLY A 371 -15.04 7.16 17.13
N ILE A 372 -13.74 7.11 16.82
CA ILE A 372 -13.22 7.28 15.47
C ILE A 372 -13.02 5.88 14.87
N ASP A 373 -14.04 5.36 14.19
CA ASP A 373 -14.11 3.96 13.78
C ASP A 373 -14.19 3.74 12.26
N ASP A 374 -14.17 4.82 11.48
CA ASP A 374 -14.21 4.86 10.02
C ASP A 374 -12.80 4.94 9.38
N ALA A 375 -11.74 4.98 10.20
CA ALA A 375 -10.36 5.06 9.75
C ALA A 375 -9.80 3.69 9.36
N GLN A 376 -9.10 3.64 8.22
CA GLN A 376 -8.43 2.43 7.75
C GLN A 376 -7.02 2.75 7.23
N ALA A 377 -6.13 1.76 7.27
CA ALA A 377 -4.85 1.80 6.59
C ALA A 377 -4.60 0.47 5.89
N LEU A 378 -4.58 0.52 4.57
CA LEU A 378 -4.06 -0.56 3.75
C LEU A 378 -2.54 -0.50 3.72
N ASN A 379 -1.92 -1.61 3.33
CA ASN A 379 -0.46 -1.73 3.35
C ASN A 379 0.30 -0.57 2.67
N SER A 380 -0.29 0.12 1.69
CA SER A 380 0.36 1.25 1.00
C SER A 380 -0.46 2.54 1.00
N TRP A 381 -1.63 2.58 1.63
CA TRP A 381 -2.56 3.69 1.46
C TRP A 381 -3.46 3.88 2.68
N TRP A 382 -3.70 5.13 3.02
CA TRP A 382 -4.88 5.60 3.74
C TRP A 382 -6.02 5.77 2.73
N PRO A 383 -7.04 4.90 2.69
CA PRO A 383 -8.13 5.03 1.74
C PRO A 383 -9.11 6.11 2.17
N ILE A 384 -9.54 6.92 1.20
CA ILE A 384 -10.76 7.74 1.29
C ILE A 384 -11.66 7.24 0.18
N SER A 385 -12.61 6.36 0.52
CA SER A 385 -13.33 5.54 -0.45
C SER A 385 -14.83 5.55 -0.23
N ARG A 386 -15.54 5.06 -1.24
CA ARG A 386 -16.96 4.74 -1.20
C ARG A 386 -17.13 3.39 -1.86
N ASN A 387 -17.61 2.41 -1.12
CA ASN A 387 -18.05 1.17 -1.72
C ASN A 387 -19.28 1.47 -2.57
N ILE A 388 -19.40 0.84 -3.74
CA ILE A 388 -20.61 0.92 -4.59
C ILE A 388 -21.24 -0.43 -4.78
N GLU A 389 -22.55 -0.46 -5.03
CA GLU A 389 -23.28 -1.69 -5.33
C GLU A 389 -22.68 -2.48 -6.51
N LYS A 390 -22.32 -1.79 -7.61
CA LYS A 390 -21.87 -2.42 -8.85
C LYS A 390 -20.60 -1.77 -9.41
N CYS A 391 -19.56 -2.56 -9.60
CA CYS A 391 -18.33 -2.20 -10.32
C CYS A 391 -18.27 -2.95 -11.67
N PHE A 392 -17.10 -3.00 -12.32
CA PHE A 392 -16.90 -3.73 -13.60
C PHE A 392 -17.11 -5.25 -13.50
N GLY A 393 -17.24 -5.82 -12.31
CA GLY A 393 -17.53 -7.24 -12.12
C GLY A 393 -16.35 -8.15 -12.41
N CYS A 394 -15.13 -7.73 -12.07
CA CYS A 394 -13.94 -8.52 -12.37
C CYS A 394 -13.97 -9.88 -11.64
N LYS A 395 -13.84 -10.98 -12.37
CA LYS A 395 -13.94 -12.36 -11.86
C LYS A 395 -12.87 -12.72 -10.83
N TYR A 396 -11.75 -12.01 -10.84
CA TYR A 396 -10.62 -12.20 -9.92
C TYR A 396 -10.57 -11.16 -8.78
N CYS A 397 -11.62 -10.35 -8.61
CA CYS A 397 -11.62 -9.28 -7.61
C CYS A 397 -11.86 -9.85 -6.20
N ILE A 398 -10.82 -9.90 -5.39
CA ILE A 398 -10.97 -10.29 -3.98
C ILE A 398 -11.74 -9.23 -3.17
N VAL A 399 -11.70 -7.97 -3.60
CA VAL A 399 -12.28 -6.83 -2.85
C VAL A 399 -13.81 -6.92 -2.74
N SER A 400 -14.50 -7.54 -3.71
CA SER A 400 -15.96 -7.78 -3.60
C SER A 400 -16.32 -8.65 -2.40
N GLU A 401 -15.47 -9.63 -2.08
CA GLU A 401 -15.72 -10.60 -1.02
C GLU A 401 -15.47 -10.00 0.37
N TYR A 402 -14.62 -8.98 0.47
CA TYR A 402 -14.30 -8.31 1.73
C TYR A 402 -15.17 -7.10 2.05
N TYR A 403 -15.59 -6.34 1.02
CA TYR A 403 -16.06 -4.96 1.25
C TYR A 403 -17.39 -4.59 0.56
N ASN A 404 -18.02 -5.48 -0.22
CA ASN A 404 -19.31 -5.18 -0.86
C ASN A 404 -20.40 -6.24 -0.58
N GLU A 405 -20.34 -6.90 0.58
CA GLU A 405 -21.28 -7.99 0.90
C GLU A 405 -22.73 -7.53 1.03
N THR A 406 -22.95 -6.29 1.48
CA THR A 406 -24.29 -5.74 1.69
C THR A 406 -24.87 -5.11 0.42
N GLY A 407 -24.05 -4.89 -0.62
CA GLY A 407 -24.42 -4.11 -1.79
C GLY A 407 -24.72 -2.64 -1.49
N GLN A 408 -24.42 -2.15 -0.27
CA GLN A 408 -24.74 -0.79 0.15
C GLN A 408 -23.56 0.17 -0.08
N ASN A 409 -23.91 1.41 -0.41
CA ASN A 409 -22.92 2.47 -0.56
C ASN A 409 -22.46 2.98 0.81
N THR A 410 -21.25 2.62 1.21
CA THR A 410 -20.65 3.05 2.48
C THR A 410 -19.37 3.84 2.22
N ASP A 411 -19.27 5.04 2.78
CA ASP A 411 -18.04 5.82 2.77
C ASP A 411 -17.07 5.28 3.83
N VAL A 412 -15.78 5.28 3.51
CA VAL A 412 -14.70 4.82 4.40
C VAL A 412 -13.59 5.86 4.38
N GLY A 413 -13.11 6.21 5.57
CA GLY A 413 -12.01 7.15 5.76
C GLY A 413 -12.37 8.62 5.52
N PHE A 414 -11.40 9.47 5.80
CA PHE A 414 -11.50 10.93 5.78
C PHE A 414 -10.11 11.53 5.51
N PRO A 415 -9.97 12.82 5.15
CA PRO A 415 -8.66 13.46 5.01
C PRO A 415 -7.80 13.29 6.29
N PRO A 416 -6.58 12.72 6.22
CA PRO A 416 -5.87 12.28 7.43
C PRO A 416 -5.70 13.34 8.52
N SER A 417 -5.51 14.61 8.17
CA SER A 417 -5.36 15.69 9.15
C SER A 417 -6.60 15.98 9.98
N GLU A 418 -7.79 15.62 9.49
CA GLU A 418 -9.03 15.73 10.27
C GLU A 418 -9.03 14.79 11.48
N LEU A 419 -8.11 13.82 11.56
CA LEU A 419 -7.95 12.97 12.75
C LEU A 419 -7.72 13.84 13.99
N VAL A 420 -6.91 14.89 13.89
CA VAL A 420 -6.66 15.80 15.02
C VAL A 420 -7.95 16.49 15.44
N ASP A 421 -8.74 16.98 14.50
CA ASP A 421 -10.00 17.67 14.82
C ASP A 421 -10.99 16.69 15.47
N ARG A 422 -11.01 15.43 15.04
CA ARG A 422 -11.83 14.36 15.63
C ARG A 422 -11.36 13.95 17.03
N MET A 423 -10.05 13.93 17.29
CA MET A 423 -9.49 13.65 18.62
C MET A 423 -9.95 14.68 19.67
N PHE A 424 -10.20 15.91 19.24
CA PHE A 424 -10.55 17.05 20.11
C PHE A 424 -11.97 17.58 19.87
N ALA A 425 -12.78 16.88 19.07
CA ALA A 425 -14.18 17.20 18.95
C ALA A 425 -14.79 17.04 20.34
N LYS A 426 -15.30 18.13 20.92
CA LYS A 426 -16.11 18.02 22.14
C LYS A 426 -17.24 17.05 21.79
N ASN A 427 -17.48 16.05 22.63
CA ASN A 427 -18.68 15.23 22.55
C ASN A 427 -19.88 16.19 22.50
N GLN A 428 -20.36 16.49 21.30
CA GLN A 428 -21.67 17.10 21.10
C GLN A 428 -22.65 15.95 21.27
N GLU A 429 -22.82 15.53 22.51
CA GLU A 429 -24.02 14.78 22.92
C GLU A 429 -25.23 15.71 22.90
#